data_AF-A0A2D9WBP0-F1
#
_entry.id   AF-A0A2D9WBP0-F1
#
_cell.length_a   1.000
_cell.length_b   1.000
_cell.length_c   1.000
_cell.angle_alpha   90.00
_cell.angle_beta   90.00
_cell.angle_gamma   90.00
#
_symmetry.space_group_name_H-M   'P 1'
#
loop_
_entity.id
_entity.type
_entity.pdbx_description
1 polymer ?
#
loop_
_entity_poly.entity_id
_entity_poly.type
_entity_poly.pdbx_seq_one_letter_code
_entity_poly.pdbx_strand_id
1 'polypeptide(L)'
;KGFDGGSSTVTVVAAYSPLQVSVYGGKDPGSFLASVAHAMIGLGPSISEILVVLSPEVMQYVNEAGWSRQQIQEFLWEKAQLPAREWIAWRRVEHPENFTDQDQLVGCVADPSRITVVAAGGAAGVYIDVIGSWGNSRSVTRKIEVRS
;
A
#
# COMPACT_ATOMS: atom_id res chain seq x y z
N LYS A 1 -11.59 -9.66 5.39
CA LYS A 1 -11.53 -8.48 6.29
C LYS A 1 -12.81 -8.44 7.12
N GLY A 2 -12.82 -7.75 8.28
CA GLY A 2 -14.03 -7.58 9.11
C GLY A 2 -14.32 -8.71 10.10
N PHE A 3 -13.29 -9.41 10.57
CA PHE A 3 -13.42 -10.39 11.67
C PHE A 3 -13.27 -9.68 13.01
N ASP A 4 -13.85 -10.26 14.06
CA ASP A 4 -13.68 -9.78 15.44
C ASP A 4 -12.23 -9.91 15.92
N GLY A 5 -11.84 -9.11 16.91
CA GLY A 5 -10.47 -9.07 17.43
C GLY A 5 -10.03 -10.34 18.16
N GLY A 6 -10.95 -11.23 18.53
CA GLY A 6 -10.65 -12.52 19.16
C GLY A 6 -10.43 -13.65 18.16
N SER A 7 -10.74 -13.42 16.87
CA SER A 7 -10.64 -14.44 15.83
C SER A 7 -9.23 -14.56 15.30
N SER A 8 -8.69 -15.78 15.32
CA SER A 8 -7.51 -16.11 14.54
C SER A 8 -7.88 -16.15 13.05
N THR A 9 -7.05 -15.52 12.22
CA THR A 9 -7.29 -15.44 10.78
C THR A 9 -6.01 -15.66 9.99
N VAL A 10 -6.15 -16.11 8.75
CA VAL A 10 -5.08 -16.20 7.75
C VAL A 10 -5.47 -15.32 6.58
N THR A 11 -4.54 -14.48 6.12
CA THR A 11 -4.69 -13.72 4.87
C THR A 11 -3.70 -14.25 3.84
N VAL A 12 -4.22 -14.65 2.67
CA VAL A 12 -3.41 -15.11 1.54
C VAL A 12 -3.50 -14.09 0.42
N VAL A 13 -2.37 -13.80 -0.22
CA VAL A 13 -2.27 -12.92 -1.38
C VAL A 13 -1.37 -13.55 -2.43
N ALA A 14 -1.77 -13.48 -3.71
CA ALA A 14 -0.86 -13.70 -4.82
C ALA A 14 -0.17 -12.37 -5.12
N ALA A 15 1.15 -12.29 -4.95
CA ALA A 15 1.86 -11.01 -4.93
C ALA A 15 3.21 -11.05 -5.66
N TYR A 16 3.68 -9.88 -6.08
CA TYR A 16 5.06 -9.67 -6.51
C TYR A 16 6.03 -9.69 -5.31
N SER A 17 7.33 -9.67 -5.59
CA SER A 17 8.36 -9.49 -4.57
C SER A 17 8.15 -8.16 -3.81
N PRO A 18 8.38 -8.14 -2.48
CA PRO A 18 8.33 -6.90 -1.71
C PRO A 18 9.39 -5.90 -2.16
N LEU A 19 9.03 -4.62 -2.19
CA LEU A 19 9.96 -3.50 -2.20
C LEU A 19 10.04 -2.94 -0.78
N GLN A 20 11.20 -3.14 -0.13
CA GLN A 20 11.46 -2.56 1.17
C GLN A 20 11.86 -1.09 1.04
N VAL A 21 11.25 -0.24 1.86
CA VAL A 21 11.51 1.19 1.92
C VAL A 21 12.06 1.53 3.30
N SER A 22 13.30 2.01 3.35
CA SER A 22 13.84 2.70 4.53
C SER A 22 13.16 4.05 4.64
N VAL A 23 12.46 4.30 5.74
CA VAL A 23 11.71 5.55 5.89
C VAL A 23 12.42 6.55 6.79
N TYR A 24 12.40 7.81 6.35
CA TYR A 24 12.99 8.95 7.03
C TYR A 24 11.89 10.01 7.26
N GLY A 25 12.08 10.92 8.20
CA GLY A 25 11.05 11.89 8.60
C GLY A 25 10.67 11.85 10.07
N GLY A 26 11.44 11.14 10.90
CA GLY A 26 11.19 11.05 12.33
C GLY A 26 9.90 10.28 12.64
N LYS A 27 9.11 10.83 13.56
CA LYS A 27 7.86 10.21 14.04
C LYS A 27 6.60 10.74 13.35
N ASP A 28 6.72 11.61 12.35
CA ASP A 28 5.59 12.18 11.63
C ASP A 28 5.13 11.26 10.48
N PRO A 29 3.90 10.70 10.51
CA PRO A 29 3.43 9.78 9.47
C PRO A 29 3.38 10.38 8.08
N GLY A 30 3.00 11.66 7.94
CA GLY A 30 2.97 12.31 6.63
C GLY A 30 4.35 12.32 5.96
N SER A 31 5.39 12.62 6.75
CA SER A 31 6.77 12.66 6.27
C SER A 31 7.26 11.29 5.80
N PHE A 32 7.11 10.25 6.62
CA PHE A 32 7.64 8.93 6.28
C PHE A 32 6.77 8.16 5.28
N LEU A 33 5.46 8.40 5.23
CA LEU A 33 4.58 7.78 4.22
C LEU A 33 4.75 8.41 2.83
N ALA A 34 5.30 9.62 2.72
CA ALA A 34 5.57 10.23 1.42
C ALA A 34 6.62 9.43 0.62
N SER A 35 7.65 8.89 1.27
CA SER A 35 8.63 8.02 0.60
C SER A 35 8.03 6.68 0.19
N VAL A 36 7.08 6.15 0.98
CA VAL A 36 6.32 4.93 0.65
C VAL A 36 5.43 5.16 -0.57
N ALA A 37 4.69 6.27 -0.61
CA ALA A 37 3.85 6.63 -1.75
C ALA A 37 4.68 6.79 -3.03
N HIS A 38 5.87 7.40 -2.92
CA HIS A 38 6.82 7.46 -4.03
C HIS A 38 7.27 6.05 -4.47
N ALA A 39 7.59 5.15 -3.53
CA ALA A 39 7.95 3.77 -3.85
C ALA A 39 6.81 3.00 -4.56
N MET A 40 5.55 3.26 -4.19
CA MET A 40 4.38 2.67 -4.85
C MET A 40 4.31 2.98 -6.35
N ILE A 41 4.75 4.16 -6.79
CA ILE A 41 4.81 4.55 -8.22
C ILE A 41 5.56 3.52 -9.05
N GLY A 42 6.59 2.88 -8.49
CA GLY A 42 7.35 1.82 -9.16
C GLY A 42 6.49 0.62 -9.61
N LEU A 43 5.41 0.32 -8.87
CA LEU A 43 4.48 -0.76 -9.23
C LEU A 43 3.71 -0.48 -10.52
N GLY A 44 3.51 0.79 -10.86
CA GLY A 44 2.74 1.23 -12.01
C GLY A 44 1.24 1.39 -11.74
N PRO A 45 0.48 1.86 -12.73
CA PRO A 45 -0.96 2.01 -12.60
C PRO A 45 -1.69 0.67 -12.69
N SER A 46 -2.97 0.66 -12.34
CA SER A 46 -3.88 -0.51 -12.48
C SER A 46 -3.52 -1.74 -11.64
N ILE A 47 -2.81 -1.56 -10.52
CA ILE A 47 -2.65 -2.63 -9.52
C ILE A 47 -4.00 -2.89 -8.84
N SER A 48 -4.36 -4.17 -8.69
CA SER A 48 -5.64 -4.55 -8.08
C SER A 48 -5.66 -4.30 -6.57
N GLU A 49 -4.56 -4.63 -5.89
CA GLU A 49 -4.35 -4.37 -4.46
C GLU A 49 -2.87 -4.16 -4.14
N ILE A 50 -2.56 -3.24 -3.24
CA ILE A 50 -1.21 -3.04 -2.69
C ILE A 50 -1.25 -3.36 -1.20
N LEU A 51 -0.34 -4.21 -0.74
CA LEU A 51 -0.10 -4.43 0.69
C LEU A 51 1.00 -3.48 1.15
N VAL A 52 0.75 -2.82 2.28
CA VAL A 52 1.70 -1.95 2.95
C VAL A 52 1.94 -2.53 4.33
N VAL A 53 3.14 -3.04 4.55
CA VAL A 53 3.50 -3.73 5.80
C VAL A 53 4.32 -2.78 6.66
N LEU A 54 3.76 -2.41 7.80
CA LEU A 54 4.38 -1.50 8.76
C LEU A 54 5.15 -2.30 9.80
N SER A 55 6.43 -1.98 10.02
CA SER A 55 7.22 -2.55 11.11
C SER A 55 6.65 -2.14 12.48
N PRO A 56 6.99 -2.87 13.57
CA PRO A 56 6.54 -2.52 14.92
C PRO A 56 6.85 -1.08 15.34
N GLU A 57 8.04 -0.57 14.99
CA GLU A 57 8.47 0.80 15.31
C GLU A 57 7.65 1.84 14.54
N VAL A 58 7.39 1.61 13.25
CA VAL A 58 6.54 2.48 12.44
C VAL A 58 5.10 2.48 12.96
N MET A 59 4.58 1.30 13.32
CA MET A 59 3.26 1.17 13.93
C MET A 59 3.14 1.97 15.23
N GLN A 60 4.19 1.99 16.05
CA GLN A 60 4.24 2.82 17.24
C GLN A 60 4.13 4.30 16.90
N TYR A 61 4.87 4.79 15.90
CA TYR A 61 4.81 6.20 15.49
C TYR A 61 3.43 6.60 14.94
N VAL A 62 2.82 5.74 14.13
CA VAL A 62 1.43 5.91 13.66
C VAL A 62 0.48 6.04 14.85
N ASN A 63 0.59 5.16 15.84
CA ASN A 63 -0.27 5.15 17.01
C ASN A 63 -0.05 6.37 17.91
N GLU A 64 1.21 6.75 18.16
CA GLU A 64 1.56 7.97 18.92
C GLU A 64 1.04 9.24 18.24
N ALA A 65 1.05 9.28 16.91
CA ALA A 65 0.50 10.37 16.12
C ALA A 65 -1.03 10.33 15.97
N GLY A 66 -1.71 9.29 16.48
CA GLY A 66 -3.16 9.15 16.40
C GLY A 66 -3.71 8.88 14.99
N TRP A 67 -2.88 8.38 14.07
CA TRP A 67 -3.33 8.08 12.71
C TRP A 67 -4.12 6.78 12.65
N SER A 68 -5.30 6.86 12.05
CA SER A 68 -6.11 5.70 11.71
C SER A 68 -5.55 4.98 10.48
N ARG A 69 -5.93 3.70 10.32
CA ARG A 69 -5.65 2.94 9.10
C ARG A 69 -6.19 3.65 7.85
N GLN A 70 -7.39 4.23 7.94
CA GLN A 70 -8.04 4.93 6.84
C GLN A 70 -7.21 6.13 6.39
N GLN A 71 -6.69 6.93 7.32
CA GLN A 71 -5.83 8.07 6.99
C GLN A 71 -4.54 7.65 6.28
N ILE A 72 -3.93 6.52 6.66
CA ILE A 72 -2.77 5.97 5.94
C ILE A 72 -3.16 5.61 4.50
N GLN A 73 -4.28 4.91 4.32
CA GLN A 73 -4.74 4.49 2.99
C GLN A 73 -5.04 5.69 2.08
N GLU A 74 -5.77 6.68 2.60
CA GLU A 74 -6.10 7.92 1.89
C GLU A 74 -4.83 8.68 1.52
N PHE A 75 -3.93 8.91 2.48
CA PHE A 75 -2.68 9.63 2.24
C PHE A 75 -1.82 8.95 1.16
N LEU A 76 -1.65 7.62 1.24
CA LEU A 76 -0.87 6.89 0.25
C LEU A 76 -1.53 6.92 -1.13
N TRP A 77 -2.86 6.77 -1.21
CA TRP A 77 -3.59 6.82 -2.47
C TRP A 77 -3.52 8.22 -3.12
N GLU A 78 -3.62 9.29 -2.34
CA GLU A 78 -3.51 10.66 -2.82
C GLU A 78 -2.09 10.99 -3.31
N LYS A 79 -1.06 10.51 -2.59
CA LYS A 79 0.34 10.80 -2.91
C LYS A 79 0.94 9.91 -4.00
N ALA A 80 0.42 8.70 -4.19
CA ALA A 80 0.90 7.76 -5.20
C ALA A 80 0.18 7.93 -6.56
N GLN A 81 0.10 9.18 -7.03
CA GLN A 81 -0.52 9.55 -8.32
C GLN A 81 0.42 10.39 -9.17
N LEU A 82 0.34 10.19 -10.48
CA LEU A 82 1.02 10.99 -11.49
C LEU A 82 0.08 11.32 -12.64
N PRO A 83 0.31 12.44 -13.36
CA PRO A 83 -0.40 12.73 -14.61
C PRO A 83 -0.30 11.56 -15.60
N ALA A 84 -1.37 11.27 -16.33
CA ALA A 84 -1.40 10.22 -17.34
C ALA A 84 -0.25 10.31 -18.35
N ARG A 85 0.18 11.52 -18.74
CA ARG A 85 1.35 11.77 -19.60
C ARG A 85 2.63 11.08 -19.11
N GLU A 86 2.88 11.00 -17.80
CA GLU A 86 4.08 10.36 -17.25
C GLU A 86 4.03 8.85 -17.49
N TRP A 87 2.90 8.22 -17.18
CA TRP A 87 2.70 6.79 -17.38
C TRP A 87 2.77 6.40 -18.86
N ILE A 88 2.23 7.24 -19.75
CA ILE A 88 2.31 7.06 -21.21
C ILE A 88 3.77 7.16 -21.68
N ALA A 89 4.51 8.17 -21.22
CA ALA A 89 5.92 8.35 -21.56
C ALA A 89 6.78 7.15 -21.14
N TRP A 90 6.45 6.53 -20.00
CA TRP A 90 7.15 5.33 -19.51
C TRP A 90 6.62 4.01 -20.11
N ARG A 91 5.61 4.05 -20.99
CA ARG A 91 4.93 2.87 -21.56
C ARG A 91 4.39 1.93 -20.48
N ARG A 92 3.80 2.49 -19.43
CA ARG A 92 3.24 1.77 -18.27
C ARG A 92 1.71 1.64 -18.31
N VAL A 93 1.08 2.04 -19.41
CA VAL A 93 -0.35 1.88 -19.68
C VAL A 93 -0.54 1.12 -21.00
N GLU A 94 -1.53 0.22 -21.03
CA GLU A 94 -1.81 -0.61 -22.22
C GLU A 94 -2.54 0.16 -23.32
N HIS A 95 -3.46 1.05 -22.93
CA HIS A 95 -4.33 1.82 -23.83
C HIS A 95 -4.14 3.33 -23.62
N PRO A 96 -3.00 3.92 -24.03
CA PRO A 96 -2.73 5.35 -23.87
C PRO A 96 -3.77 6.26 -24.54
N GLU A 97 -4.42 5.80 -25.61
CA GLU A 97 -5.48 6.50 -26.34
C GLU A 97 -6.75 6.75 -25.51
N ASN A 98 -6.95 6.00 -24.43
CA ASN A 98 -8.10 6.18 -23.54
C ASN A 98 -7.95 7.43 -22.64
N PHE A 99 -6.75 8.00 -22.54
CA PHE A 99 -6.51 9.21 -21.75
C PHE A 99 -6.74 10.46 -22.60
N THR A 100 -8.01 10.90 -22.68
CA THR A 100 -8.39 12.13 -23.40
C THR A 100 -7.82 13.39 -22.75
N ASP A 101 -7.70 13.39 -21.42
CA ASP A 101 -6.97 14.37 -20.64
C ASP A 101 -5.66 13.73 -20.15
N GLN A 102 -4.51 14.25 -20.59
CA GLN A 102 -3.21 13.70 -20.19
C GLN A 102 -2.72 14.22 -18.83
N ASP A 103 -3.39 15.24 -18.28
CA ASP A 103 -3.06 15.84 -16.99
C ASP A 103 -3.88 15.21 -15.85
N GLN A 104 -4.87 14.39 -16.18
CA GLN A 104 -5.63 13.62 -15.20
C GLN A 104 -4.67 12.78 -14.35
N LEU A 105 -4.86 12.82 -13.03
CA LEU A 105 -4.05 12.05 -12.10
C LEU A 105 -4.47 10.59 -12.13
N VAL A 106 -3.48 9.72 -12.32
CA VAL A 106 -3.63 8.27 -12.35
C VAL A 106 -2.77 7.69 -11.24
N GLY A 107 -3.43 7.00 -10.31
CA GLY A 107 -2.79 6.32 -9.19
C GLY A 107 -2.41 4.87 -9.48
N CYS A 108 -1.67 4.27 -8.55
CA CYS A 108 -1.30 2.86 -8.62
C CYS A 108 -2.51 1.92 -8.45
N VAL A 109 -3.51 2.33 -7.65
CA VAL A 109 -4.74 1.59 -7.38
C VAL A 109 -5.97 2.50 -7.55
N ALA A 110 -7.14 1.89 -7.80
CA ALA A 110 -8.37 2.63 -8.11
C ALA A 110 -8.90 3.50 -6.95
N ASP A 111 -8.73 3.06 -5.70
CA ASP A 111 -9.29 3.72 -4.51
C ASP A 111 -8.48 3.32 -3.26
N PRO A 112 -8.54 4.08 -2.15
CA PRO A 112 -7.73 3.79 -0.96
C PRO A 112 -8.06 2.43 -0.30
N SER A 113 -9.26 1.87 -0.49
CA SER A 113 -9.60 0.55 0.06
C SER A 113 -8.82 -0.60 -0.58
N ARG A 114 -8.19 -0.34 -1.75
CA ARG A 114 -7.25 -1.25 -2.44
C ARG A 114 -5.86 -1.28 -1.79
N ILE A 115 -5.62 -0.47 -0.76
CA ILE A 115 -4.37 -0.51 0.01
C ILE A 115 -4.64 -1.28 1.30
N THR A 116 -4.01 -2.44 1.47
CA THR A 116 -4.12 -3.26 2.67
C THR A 116 -2.94 -2.99 3.59
N VAL A 117 -3.20 -2.22 4.66
CA VAL A 117 -2.21 -1.91 5.68
C VAL A 117 -2.19 -2.99 6.76
N VAL A 118 -1.03 -3.59 7.01
CA VAL A 118 -0.83 -4.67 7.99
C VAL A 118 0.38 -4.36 8.87
N ALA A 119 0.26 -4.62 10.17
CA ALA A 119 1.40 -4.64 11.08
C ALA A 119 2.05 -6.03 11.05
N ALA A 120 3.33 -6.11 10.69
CA ALA A 120 4.10 -7.37 10.71
C ALA A 120 5.61 -7.09 10.76
N GLY A 121 6.42 -8.15 10.73
CA GLY A 121 7.88 -8.06 10.81
C GLY A 121 8.41 -8.24 12.24
N GLY A 122 9.60 -7.70 12.49
CA GLY A 122 10.28 -7.76 13.79
C GLY A 122 10.95 -6.44 14.15
N ALA A 123 11.52 -6.38 15.36
CA ALA A 123 12.23 -5.20 15.87
C ALA A 123 13.54 -4.97 15.10
N ALA A 124 13.44 -4.23 14.01
CA ALA A 124 14.53 -4.02 13.06
C ALA A 124 14.63 -2.56 12.58
N GLY A 125 13.84 -1.64 13.17
CA GLY A 125 13.86 -0.22 12.83
C GLY A 125 12.76 0.21 11.84
N VAL A 126 13.02 1.32 11.15
CA VAL A 126 12.02 2.08 10.39
C VAL A 126 11.95 1.64 8.92
N TYR A 127 11.36 0.48 8.70
CA TYR A 127 11.14 -0.10 7.38
C TYR A 127 9.66 -0.32 7.11
N ILE A 128 9.27 -0.12 5.85
CA ILE A 128 7.93 -0.43 5.35
C ILE A 128 8.09 -1.22 4.06
N ASP A 129 7.38 -2.34 3.93
CA ASP A 129 7.35 -3.09 2.66
C ASP A 129 6.11 -2.70 1.85
N VAL A 130 6.32 -2.48 0.55
CA VAL A 130 5.29 -2.25 -0.46
C VAL A 130 5.22 -3.48 -1.36
N ILE A 131 4.04 -4.09 -1.45
CA ILE A 131 3.86 -5.36 -2.18
C ILE A 131 2.63 -5.25 -3.09
N GLY A 132 2.84 -5.30 -4.41
CA GLY A 132 1.73 -5.32 -5.37
C GLY A 132 1.12 -6.72 -5.56
N SER A 133 -0.19 -6.80 -5.77
CA SER A 133 -0.89 -8.04 -6.15
C SER A 133 -0.51 -8.50 -7.55
N TRP A 134 -0.41 -9.82 -7.77
CA TRP A 134 -0.26 -10.40 -9.10
C TRP A 134 -1.57 -10.33 -9.90
N GLY A 135 -1.52 -9.72 -11.08
CA GLY A 135 -2.69 -9.55 -11.96
C GLY A 135 -3.87 -8.89 -11.23
N ASN A 136 -5.08 -9.39 -11.50
CA ASN A 136 -6.31 -8.90 -10.88
C ASN A 136 -6.64 -9.56 -9.52
N SER A 137 -5.66 -10.22 -8.90
CA SER A 137 -5.89 -10.92 -7.62
C SER A 137 -6.11 -9.95 -6.46
N ARG A 138 -6.70 -10.47 -5.38
CA ARG A 138 -6.93 -9.75 -4.13
C ARG A 138 -6.69 -10.69 -2.96
N SER A 139 -6.30 -10.10 -1.85
CA SER A 139 -6.11 -10.77 -0.59
C SER A 139 -7.42 -11.38 -0.09
N VAL A 140 -7.33 -12.61 0.39
CA VAL A 140 -8.45 -13.34 0.98
C VAL A 140 -8.09 -13.64 2.42
N THR A 141 -8.89 -13.10 3.33
CA THR A 141 -8.80 -13.42 4.76
C THR A 141 -9.84 -14.48 5.12
N ARG A 142 -9.44 -15.53 5.84
CA ARG A 142 -10.32 -16.55 6.39
C ARG A 142 -10.07 -16.71 7.89
N LYS A 143 -11.14 -16.91 8.66
CA LYS A 143 -11.05 -17.34 10.06
C LYS A 143 -10.52 -18.75 10.11
N ILE A 144 -9.68 -19.03 11.11
CA ILE A 144 -9.12 -20.35 11.38
C ILE A 144 -9.30 -20.69 12.85
N GLU A 145 -9.28 -21.99 13.16
CA GLU A 145 -9.13 -22.48 14.53
C GLU A 145 -7.66 -22.81 14.77
N VAL A 146 -7.09 -22.28 15.84
CA VAL A 146 -5.73 -22.61 16.27
C VAL A 146 -5.84 -23.79 17.23
N ARG A 147 -5.25 -24.93 16.85
CA ARG A 147 -5.15 -26.08 17.74
C ARG A 147 -4.16 -25.75 18.86
N SER A 148 -4.62 -25.86 20.10
CA SER A 148 -3.80 -25.80 21.32
C SER A 148 -2.95 -27.04 21.49
#